data_AF-A0A533XR96-F1
#
_entry.id   AF-A0A533XR96-F1
#
_cell.length_a   1.000
_cell.length_b   1.000
_cell.length_c   1.000
_cell.angle_alpha   90.00
_cell.angle_beta   90.00
_cell.angle_gamma   90.00
#
_symmetry.space_group_name_H-M   'P 1'
#
loop_
_entity.id
_entity.type
_entity.pdbx_description
1 polymer ?
#
loop_
_entity_poly.entity_id
_entity_poly.type
_entity_poly.pdbx_seq_one_letter_code
_entity_poly.pdbx_strand_id
1 'polypeptide(L)'
;MPEEFIKKVVDMPNMEIEVQLCGDDEYFAEGALIELQQGSKKIKPIDIGKAERGRKNEGSGPTYRSRFTALFAYENFNPTAASVFVVNLQDGNEARIVADFSKVK
;
A
#
# COMPACT_ATOMS: atom_id res chain seq x y z
N MET A 1 -9.65 -19.42 22.33
CA MET A 1 -9.24 -19.38 20.90
C MET A 1 -8.14 -20.43 20.75
N PRO A 2 -8.22 -21.41 19.84
CA PRO A 2 -7.24 -22.49 19.79
C PRO A 2 -5.84 -21.97 19.41
N GLU A 3 -4.80 -22.43 20.10
CA GLU A 3 -3.42 -21.96 19.89
C GLU A 3 -2.94 -22.23 18.46
N GLU A 4 -3.39 -23.32 17.83
CA GLU A 4 -3.11 -23.65 16.43
C GLU A 4 -3.62 -22.56 15.46
N PHE A 5 -4.77 -21.94 15.74
CA PHE A 5 -5.31 -20.87 14.89
C PHE A 5 -4.46 -19.61 15.01
N ILE A 6 -4.06 -19.24 16.23
CA ILE A 6 -3.17 -18.09 16.49
C ILE A 6 -1.83 -18.30 15.78
N LYS A 7 -1.23 -19.49 15.94
CA LYS A 7 0.06 -19.81 15.32
C LYS A 7 0.00 -19.77 13.79
N LYS A 8 -1.07 -20.31 13.18
CA LYS A 8 -1.28 -20.25 11.72
C LYS A 8 -1.41 -18.82 11.20
N VAL A 9 -2.03 -17.91 11.95
CA VAL A 9 -2.16 -16.48 11.57
C VAL A 9 -0.85 -15.71 11.77
N VAL A 10 -0.04 -16.08 12.77
CA VAL A 10 1.30 -15.49 13.00
C VAL A 10 2.32 -15.95 11.96
N ASP A 11 2.30 -17.23 11.59
CA ASP A 11 3.21 -17.83 10.60
C ASP A 11 2.78 -17.57 9.14
N MET A 12 1.68 -16.84 8.90
CA MET A 12 1.18 -16.57 7.56
C MET A 12 2.08 -15.58 6.80
N PRO A 13 2.55 -15.93 5.60
CA PRO A 13 3.35 -15.00 4.81
C PRO A 13 2.48 -13.83 4.36
N ASN A 14 3.01 -12.63 4.53
CA ASN A 14 2.40 -11.37 4.09
C ASN A 14 3.30 -10.70 3.05
N MET A 15 2.67 -9.99 2.12
CA MET A 15 3.35 -9.05 1.23
C MET A 15 3.34 -7.67 1.88
N GLU A 16 4.48 -7.22 2.38
CA GLU A 16 4.68 -5.81 2.71
C GLU A 16 5.07 -5.05 1.44
N ILE A 17 4.47 -3.88 1.24
CA ILE A 17 4.86 -2.92 0.20
C ILE A 17 5.22 -1.59 0.83
N GLU A 18 6.21 -0.90 0.27
CA GLU A 18 6.44 0.53 0.52
C GLU A 18 5.85 1.34 -0.64
N VAL A 19 4.90 2.21 -0.32
CA VAL A 19 4.29 3.15 -1.28
C VAL A 19 5.01 4.48 -1.14
N GLN A 20 5.61 4.97 -2.23
CA GLN A 20 6.24 6.29 -2.28
C GLN A 20 5.39 7.20 -3.17
N LEU A 21 5.02 8.37 -2.66
CA LEU A 21 4.22 9.36 -3.36
C LEU A 21 4.90 10.72 -3.35
N CYS A 22 4.51 11.57 -4.29
CA CYS A 22 4.94 12.96 -4.39
C CYS A 22 3.71 13.88 -4.36
N GLY A 23 3.84 15.04 -3.70
CA GLY A 23 2.77 16.00 -3.50
C GLY A 23 3.32 17.39 -3.14
N ASP A 24 2.43 18.37 -2.95
CA ASP A 24 2.81 19.77 -2.78
C ASP A 24 2.74 20.29 -1.33
N ASP A 25 2.19 19.49 -0.41
CA ASP A 25 2.18 19.72 1.03
C ASP A 25 3.03 18.65 1.76
N GLU A 26 3.45 18.91 3.00
CA GLU A 26 4.26 17.97 3.79
C GLU A 26 3.44 16.91 4.56
N TYR A 27 2.12 17.08 4.70
CA TYR A 27 1.19 16.13 5.33
C TYR A 27 0.22 15.48 4.31
N PHE A 28 0.40 15.72 3.00
CA PHE A 28 -0.52 15.26 1.94
C PHE A 28 -0.87 13.75 1.95
N ALA A 29 0.03 12.92 2.48
CA ALA A 29 -0.14 11.46 2.59
C ALA A 29 -0.61 11.00 3.99
N GLU A 30 -0.81 11.90 4.95
CA GLU A 30 -1.34 11.55 6.27
C GLU A 30 -2.74 10.96 6.14
N GLY A 31 -2.97 9.81 6.79
CA GLY A 31 -4.23 9.07 6.70
C GLY A 31 -4.60 8.55 5.30
N ALA A 32 -3.65 8.47 4.36
CA ALA A 32 -3.84 7.81 3.08
C ALA A 32 -4.31 6.35 3.27
N LEU A 33 -5.28 5.92 2.46
CA LEU A 33 -5.81 4.57 2.46
C LEU A 33 -5.43 3.86 1.16
N ILE A 34 -5.12 2.57 1.23
CA ILE A 34 -4.77 1.75 0.06
C ILE A 34 -5.63 0.49 -0.02
N GLU A 35 -6.01 0.11 -1.24
CA GLU A 35 -6.56 -1.20 -1.56
C GLU A 35 -5.87 -1.79 -2.80
N LEU A 36 -5.85 -3.12 -2.90
CA LEU A 36 -5.40 -3.86 -4.07
C LEU A 36 -6.63 -4.31 -4.86
N GLN A 37 -6.75 -3.86 -6.11
CA GLN A 37 -7.83 -4.24 -7.02
C GLN A 37 -7.36 -5.35 -7.98
N GLN A 38 -8.15 -6.43 -8.06
CA GLN A 38 -7.97 -7.54 -8.99
C GLN A 38 -9.30 -7.82 -9.71
N GLY A 39 -9.48 -7.23 -10.90
CA GLY A 39 -10.77 -7.22 -11.59
C GLY A 39 -11.83 -6.50 -10.74
N SER A 40 -12.91 -7.21 -10.38
CA SER A 40 -13.95 -6.69 -9.46
C SER A 40 -13.62 -6.87 -7.97
N LYS A 41 -12.58 -7.64 -7.62
CA LYS A 41 -12.22 -7.89 -6.22
C LYS A 41 -11.42 -6.71 -5.66
N LYS A 42 -11.92 -6.10 -4.57
CA LYS A 42 -11.18 -5.15 -3.74
C LYS A 42 -10.61 -5.88 -2.53
N ILE A 43 -9.30 -5.81 -2.36
CA ILE A 43 -8.56 -6.48 -1.28
C ILE A 43 -7.99 -5.39 -0.38
N LYS A 44 -8.36 -5.42 0.90
CA LYS A 44 -7.83 -4.49 1.90
C LYS A 44 -6.52 -5.03 2.49
N PRO A 45 -5.58 -4.16 2.89
CA PRO A 45 -4.45 -4.57 3.70
C PRO A 45 -4.90 -5.03 5.09
N ILE A 46 -4.07 -5.84 5.74
CA ILE A 46 -4.17 -6.20 7.16
C ILE A 46 -3.79 -4.99 8.02
N ASP A 47 -2.73 -4.27 7.62
CA ASP A 47 -2.18 -3.12 8.33
C ASP A 47 -1.67 -2.06 7.36
N ILE A 48 -1.69 -0.80 7.79
CA ILE A 48 -1.18 0.36 7.06
C ILE A 48 -0.29 1.16 8.03
N GLY A 49 1.01 1.19 7.76
CA GLY A 49 1.96 1.99 8.52
C GLY A 49 1.66 3.48 8.38
N LYS A 50 1.90 4.26 9.43
CA LYS A 50 1.71 5.72 9.37
C LYS A 50 2.62 6.33 8.30
N ALA A 51 2.06 7.18 7.43
CA ALA A 51 2.83 7.94 6.46
C ALA A 51 3.87 8.85 7.13
N GLU A 52 5.09 8.85 6.58
CA GLU A 52 6.13 9.80 6.97
C GLU A 52 5.74 11.22 6.57
N ARG A 53 6.12 12.22 7.37
CA ARG A 53 6.09 13.61 6.95
C ARG A 53 6.91 13.78 5.67
N GLY A 54 6.34 14.46 4.70
CA GLY A 54 6.93 14.71 3.40
C GLY A 54 8.32 15.34 3.51
N ARG A 55 9.31 14.73 2.86
CA ARG A 55 10.65 15.30 2.72
C ARG A 55 10.67 16.16 1.46
N LYS A 56 11.22 17.36 1.54
CA LYS A 56 11.29 18.27 0.40
C LYS A 56 12.18 17.68 -0.69
N ASN A 57 11.71 17.69 -1.94
CA ASN A 57 12.52 17.27 -3.09
C ASN A 57 13.46 18.40 -3.51
N GLU A 58 14.64 18.03 -4.04
CA GLU A 58 15.55 18.98 -4.69
C GLU A 58 15.31 18.98 -6.21
N GLY A 59 15.12 20.17 -6.80
CA GLY A 59 14.92 20.34 -8.24
C GLY A 59 13.52 20.81 -8.64
N SER A 60 13.19 20.71 -9.93
CA SER A 60 11.90 21.08 -10.50
C SER A 60 10.94 19.88 -10.54
N GLY A 61 9.97 19.84 -9.65
CA GLY A 61 8.97 18.77 -9.52
C GLY A 61 8.04 19.01 -8.34
N PRO A 62 7.21 18.02 -7.94
CA PRO A 62 6.36 18.13 -6.76
C PRO A 62 7.18 18.41 -5.51
N THR A 63 6.67 19.29 -4.65
CA THR A 63 7.49 19.92 -3.60
C THR A 63 8.00 18.92 -2.54
N TYR A 64 7.20 17.90 -2.23
CA TYR A 64 7.47 16.91 -1.19
C TYR A 64 7.33 15.47 -1.70
N ARG A 65 8.06 14.54 -1.06
CA ARG A 65 7.93 13.10 -1.21
C ARG A 65 7.68 12.45 0.15
N SER A 66 6.61 11.68 0.26
CA SER A 66 6.25 10.89 1.45
C SER A 66 6.28 9.40 1.12
N ARG A 67 6.31 8.56 2.16
CA ARG A 67 6.18 7.12 2.07
C ARG A 67 5.35 6.55 3.21
N PHE A 68 4.69 5.43 2.96
CA PHE A 68 4.04 4.59 3.97
C PHE A 68 4.15 3.12 3.57
N THR A 69 3.95 2.20 4.50
CA THR A 69 3.90 0.76 4.21
C THR A 69 2.50 0.21 4.32
N ALA A 70 2.22 -0.90 3.63
CA ALA A 70 0.98 -1.64 3.78
C ALA A 70 1.22 -3.14 3.66
N LEU A 71 0.57 -3.93 4.51
CA LEU A 71 0.73 -5.38 4.57
C LEU A 71 -0.51 -6.08 4.01
N PHE A 72 -0.34 -6.99 3.05
CA PHE A 72 -1.41 -7.77 2.44
C PHE A 72 -1.19 -9.28 2.67
N ALA A 73 -2.22 -9.99 3.12
CA ALA A 73 -2.14 -11.45 3.26
C ALA A 73 -2.05 -12.11 1.88
N TYR A 74 -1.07 -12.99 1.64
CA TYR A 74 -0.96 -13.72 0.36
C TYR A 74 -2.18 -14.61 0.08
N GLU A 75 -2.90 -15.08 1.11
CA GLU A 75 -4.15 -15.83 0.92
C GLU A 75 -5.30 -15.00 0.31
N ASN A 76 -5.23 -13.66 0.42
CA ASN A 76 -6.31 -12.78 0.01
C ASN A 76 -6.23 -12.31 -1.45
N PHE A 77 -5.11 -12.50 -2.14
CA PHE A 77 -4.92 -12.07 -3.53
C PHE A 77 -4.21 -13.12 -4.39
N ASN A 78 -4.44 -13.10 -5.70
CA ASN A 78 -3.72 -13.97 -6.63
C ASN A 78 -2.50 -13.21 -7.19
N PRO A 79 -1.25 -13.59 -6.89
CA PRO A 79 -0.07 -12.89 -7.40
C PRO A 79 0.07 -12.96 -8.93
N THR A 80 -0.62 -13.87 -9.62
CA THR A 80 -0.62 -13.96 -11.09
C THR A 80 -1.70 -13.12 -11.78
N ALA A 81 -2.62 -12.53 -11.02
CA ALA A 81 -3.70 -11.72 -11.60
C ALA A 81 -3.26 -10.29 -11.89
N ALA A 82 -3.79 -9.70 -12.96
CA ALA A 82 -3.64 -8.27 -13.25
C ALA A 82 -4.14 -7.45 -12.05
N SER A 83 -3.27 -6.57 -11.55
CA SER A 83 -3.38 -5.98 -10.22
C SER A 83 -3.12 -4.47 -10.26
N VAL A 84 -3.89 -3.71 -9.48
CA VAL A 84 -3.70 -2.26 -9.33
C VAL A 84 -3.83 -1.89 -7.86
N PHE A 85 -2.79 -1.26 -7.30
CA PHE A 85 -2.93 -0.56 -6.02
C PHE A 85 -3.65 0.75 -6.25
N VAL A 86 -4.67 1.01 -5.45
CA VAL A 86 -5.45 2.25 -5.48
C VAL A 86 -5.28 2.94 -4.14
N VAL A 87 -4.60 4.08 -4.16
CA VAL A 87 -4.35 4.92 -2.97
C VAL A 87 -5.31 6.11 -3.01
N ASN A 88 -6.05 6.29 -1.93
CA ASN A 88 -6.95 7.42 -1.72
C ASN A 88 -6.31 8.35 -0.69
N LEU A 89 -6.12 9.62 -1.06
CA LEU A 89 -5.58 10.67 -0.21
C LEU A 89 -6.71 11.42 0.51
N GLN A 90 -6.39 12.12 1.60
CA GLN A 90 -7.40 12.84 2.41
C GLN A 90 -8.04 14.02 1.68
N ASP A 91 -7.38 14.58 0.68
CA ASP A 91 -7.89 15.64 -0.19
C ASP A 91 -8.90 15.14 -1.24
N GLY A 92 -9.13 13.82 -1.32
CA GLY A 92 -10.00 13.16 -2.28
C GLY A 92 -9.32 12.74 -3.59
N ASN A 93 -8.01 12.97 -3.74
CA ASN A 93 -7.26 12.51 -4.90
C ASN A 93 -7.00 10.99 -4.85
N GLU A 94 -7.02 10.34 -6.02
CA GLU A 94 -6.75 8.91 -6.17
C GLU A 94 -5.48 8.68 -7.02
N ALA A 95 -4.53 7.90 -6.51
CA ALA A 95 -3.38 7.42 -7.26
C ALA A 95 -3.55 5.93 -7.58
N ARG A 96 -3.44 5.57 -8.87
CA ARG A 96 -3.56 4.19 -9.36
C ARG A 96 -2.21 3.69 -9.84
N ILE A 97 -1.68 2.66 -9.18
CA ILE A 97 -0.34 2.10 -9.45
C ILE A 97 -0.52 0.66 -9.93
N VAL A 98 -0.17 0.38 -11.19
CA VAL A 98 -0.22 -0.99 -11.73
C VAL A 98 0.82 -1.86 -11.02
N ALA A 99 0.37 -2.98 -10.48
CA ALA A 99 1.21 -3.94 -9.76
C ALA A 99 1.56 -5.13 -10.66
N ASP A 100 2.86 -5.37 -10.84
CA ASP A 100 3.41 -6.48 -11.59
C ASP A 100 4.23 -7.39 -10.66
N PHE A 101 3.54 -8.34 -10.04
CA PHE A 101 4.16 -9.26 -9.09
C PHE A 101 5.07 -10.31 -9.75
N SER A 102 5.12 -10.41 -11.09
CA SER A 102 6.03 -11.34 -11.78
C SER A 102 7.52 -11.02 -11.55
N LYS A 103 7.81 -9.81 -11.05
CA LYS A 103 9.14 -9.31 -10.70
C LYS A 103 9.53 -9.55 -9.24
N VAL A 104 8.59 -9.99 -8.40
CA VAL A 104 8.85 -10.39 -7.00
C VAL A 104 9.41 -11.81 -7.03
N LYS A 105 10.58 -12.01 -6.41
CA LYS A 105 11.30 -13.29 -6.33
C LYS A 105 11.55 -13.69 -4.89
#